data_AF-A0A920T6F1-F1
#
_entry.id   AF-A0A920T6F1-F1
#
_cell.length_a   1.000
_cell.length_b   1.000
_cell.length_c   1.000
_cell.angle_alpha   90.00
_cell.angle_beta   90.00
_cell.angle_gamma   90.00
#
_symmetry.space_group_name_H-M   'P 1'
#
loop_
_entity.id
_entity.type
_entity.pdbx_description
1 polymer ?
#
loop_
_entity_poly.entity_id
_entity_poly.type
_entity_poly.pdbx_seq_one_letter_code
_entity_poly.pdbx_strand_id
1 'polypeptide(L)'
;MSVEKIWYGLAAHKFIIAPMLGKMQSIFEYLQKVNGLYSVPIIGIFLLGITTKHVPEICTQGWDVSGMLFYSFFTFLISKIFSNFFLIQKGICIISMDILSAFFPQ
;
A
#
# COMPACT_ATOMS: atom_id res chain seq x y z
N MET A 1 -26.87 -9.88 -6.30
CA MET A 1 -26.77 -8.41 -6.26
C MET A 1 -26.20 -7.96 -7.61
N SER A 2 -26.99 -7.27 -8.44
CA SER A 2 -26.58 -6.96 -9.81
C SER A 2 -25.44 -5.93 -9.81
N VAL A 3 -24.39 -6.19 -10.59
CA VAL A 3 -23.12 -5.43 -10.65
C VAL A 3 -23.36 -3.93 -10.87
N GLU A 4 -24.43 -3.57 -11.58
CA GLU A 4 -24.88 -2.19 -11.82
C GLU A 4 -25.04 -1.38 -10.53
N LYS A 5 -25.59 -1.98 -9.46
CA LYS A 5 -25.80 -1.28 -8.18
C LYS A 5 -24.47 -0.90 -7.50
N ILE A 6 -23.40 -1.66 -7.76
CA ILE A 6 -22.06 -1.40 -7.21
C ILE A 6 -21.44 -0.17 -7.89
N TRP A 7 -21.60 -0.02 -9.20
CA TRP A 7 -21.09 1.13 -9.96
C TRP A 7 -21.74 2.44 -9.51
N TYR A 8 -23.06 2.46 -9.33
CA TYR A 8 -23.77 3.64 -8.82
C TYR A 8 -23.31 4.02 -7.40
N GLY A 9 -23.08 3.04 -6.53
CA GLY A 9 -22.55 3.27 -5.18
C GLY A 9 -21.13 3.87 -5.18
N LEU A 10 -20.24 3.33 -6.02
CA LEU A 10 -18.87 3.85 -6.20
C LEU A 10 -18.87 5.27 -6.78
N ALA A 11 -19.74 5.55 -7.75
CA ALA A 11 -19.88 6.88 -8.35
C ALA A 11 -20.32 7.91 -7.31
N ALA A 12 -21.34 7.61 -6.51
CA ALA A 12 -21.81 8.48 -5.44
C ALA A 12 -20.70 8.80 -4.42
N HIS A 13 -19.89 7.80 -4.05
CA HIS A 13 -18.75 8.01 -3.14
C HIS A 13 -17.69 8.97 -3.70
N LYS A 14 -17.37 8.88 -5.00
CA LYS A 14 -16.38 9.76 -5.64
C LYS A 14 -16.81 11.24 -5.64
N PHE A 15 -18.10 11.53 -5.81
CA PHE A 15 -18.62 12.90 -5.76
C PHE A 15 -18.41 13.58 -4.40
N ILE A 16 -18.42 12.81 -3.31
CA ILE A 16 -18.19 13.31 -1.94
C ILE A 16 -16.69 13.61 -1.72
N ILE A 17 -15.80 12.75 -2.23
CA ILE A 17 -14.35 12.85 -2.02
C ILE A 17 -13.71 13.91 -2.94
N ALA A 18 -14.23 14.09 -4.16
CA ALA A 18 -13.73 15.06 -5.15
C ALA A 18 -13.52 16.50 -4.63
N PRO A 19 -14.47 17.15 -3.93
CA PRO A 19 -14.27 18.51 -3.41
C PRO A 19 -13.20 18.59 -2.30
N MET A 20 -12.93 17.50 -1.58
CA MET A 20 -11.85 17.46 -0.59
C MET A 20 -10.48 17.40 -1.25
N LEU A 21 -10.39 16.76 -2.42
CA LEU A 21 -9.16 16.63 -3.21
C LEU A 21 -8.71 17.97 -3.82
N GLY A 22 -9.65 18.84 -4.19
CA GLY A 22 -9.36 20.16 -4.78
C GLY A 22 -8.78 21.21 -3.82
N LYS A 23 -8.74 20.92 -2.51
CA LYS A 23 -8.19 21.84 -1.48
C LYS A 23 -6.70 21.60 -1.20
N MET A 24 -6.07 20.63 -1.85
CA MET A 24 -4.67 20.28 -1.63
C MET A 24 -3.71 21.07 -2.51
N GLN A 25 -2.48 21.26 -2.03
CA GLN A 25 -1.43 21.98 -2.74
C GLN A 25 -0.91 21.24 -4.00
N SER A 26 -0.93 19.91 -4.00
CA SER A 26 -0.59 19.08 -5.17
C SER A 26 -1.42 17.79 -5.17
N ILE A 27 -2.36 17.69 -6.12
CA ILE A 27 -3.19 16.49 -6.31
C ILE A 27 -2.35 15.26 -6.71
N PHE A 28 -1.31 15.49 -7.50
CA PHE A 28 -0.45 14.41 -8.02
C PHE A 28 0.35 13.77 -6.90
N GLU A 29 0.89 14.57 -5.98
CA GLU A 29 1.64 14.06 -4.84
C GLU A 29 0.76 13.24 -3.89
N TYR A 30 -0.48 13.69 -3.65
CA TYR A 30 -1.45 12.91 -2.88
C TYR A 30 -1.79 11.59 -3.56
N LEU A 31 -2.07 11.62 -4.86
CA LEU A 31 -2.36 10.40 -5.65
C LEU A 31 -1.16 9.45 -5.63
N GLN A 32 0.07 9.94 -5.70
CA GLN A 32 1.26 9.10 -5.59
C GLN A 32 1.38 8.44 -4.21
N LYS A 33 1.08 9.18 -3.13
CA LYS A 33 1.09 8.64 -1.76
C LYS A 33 0.05 7.55 -1.57
N VAL A 34 -1.19 7.79 -2.00
CA VAL A 34 -2.30 6.82 -1.94
C VAL A 34 -2.00 5.62 -2.83
N ASN A 35 -1.51 5.84 -4.06
CA ASN A 35 -1.18 4.76 -4.98
C ASN A 35 -0.04 3.87 -4.46
N GLY A 36 0.98 4.46 -3.85
CA GLY A 36 2.03 3.70 -3.19
C GLY A 36 1.53 2.94 -1.95
N LEU A 37 0.52 3.44 -1.24
CA LEU A 37 0.02 2.82 -0.01
C LEU A 37 -0.51 1.41 -0.20
N TYR A 38 -1.22 1.16 -1.29
CA TYR A 38 -1.69 -0.18 -1.63
C TYR A 38 -0.75 -0.91 -2.59
N SER A 39 -0.09 -0.21 -3.52
CA SER A 39 0.75 -0.90 -4.53
C SER A 39 2.01 -1.49 -3.92
N VAL A 40 2.60 -0.85 -2.90
CA VAL A 40 3.87 -1.31 -2.30
C VAL A 40 3.72 -2.65 -1.57
N PRO A 41 2.71 -2.84 -0.68
CA PRO A 41 2.46 -4.15 -0.07
C PRO A 41 2.12 -5.23 -1.10
N ILE A 42 1.30 -4.92 -2.11
CA ILE A 42 0.90 -5.86 -3.17
C ILE A 42 2.11 -6.32 -4.00
N ILE A 43 2.95 -5.38 -4.45
CA ILE A 43 4.17 -5.69 -5.20
C ILE A 43 5.13 -6.51 -4.31
N GLY A 44 5.21 -6.20 -3.02
CA GLY A 44 6.00 -6.97 -2.07
C GLY A 44 5.53 -8.43 -1.95
N ILE A 45 4.22 -8.66 -1.79
CA ILE A 45 3.64 -10.02 -1.75
C ILE A 45 3.87 -10.75 -3.08
N PHE A 46 3.73 -10.04 -4.20
CA PHE A 46 3.97 -10.59 -5.53
C PHE A 46 5.44 -11.00 -5.73
N LEU A 47 6.40 -10.14 -5.33
CA LEU A 47 7.83 -10.43 -5.32
C LEU A 47 8.18 -11.61 -4.40
N LEU A 48 7.55 -11.69 -3.23
CA LEU A 48 7.69 -12.80 -2.32
C LEU A 48 7.18 -14.11 -2.96
N GLY A 49 6.06 -14.07 -3.68
CA GLY A 49 5.51 -15.22 -4.39
C GLY A 49 6.38 -15.76 -5.53
N ILE A 50 7.18 -14.90 -6.18
CA ILE A 50 8.15 -15.36 -7.20
C ILE A 50 9.49 -15.78 -6.61
N THR A 51 9.88 -15.25 -5.44
CA THR A 51 11.18 -15.50 -4.80
C THR A 51 11.13 -16.71 -3.86
N THR A 52 9.97 -17.01 -3.28
CA THR A 52 9.77 -18.11 -2.32
C THR A 52 8.91 -19.22 -2.94
N LYS A 53 9.33 -20.49 -2.78
CA LYS A 53 8.68 -21.66 -3.42
C LYS A 53 7.28 -21.96 -2.89
N HIS A 54 6.98 -21.52 -1.67
CA HIS A 54 5.66 -21.56 -1.03
C HIS A 54 5.60 -20.42 -0.02
N VAL A 55 4.56 -19.58 -0.09
CA VAL A 55 4.31 -18.53 0.89
C VAL A 55 3.13 -18.99 1.74
N PRO A 56 3.29 -19.18 3.06
CA PRO A 56 2.17 -19.55 3.92
C PRO A 56 1.10 -18.44 3.91
N GLU A 57 -0.17 -18.82 3.69
CA GLU A 57 -1.30 -17.88 3.57
C GLU A 57 -1.41 -16.92 4.78
N ILE A 58 -1.03 -17.41 5.98
CA ILE A 58 -1.04 -16.64 7.22
C ILE A 58 -0.07 -15.44 7.18
N CYS A 59 1.06 -15.59 6.48
CA CYS A 59 2.09 -14.56 6.38
C CYS A 59 1.65 -13.47 5.38
N THR A 60 1.03 -13.87 4.27
CA THR A 60 0.49 -12.94 3.28
C THR A 60 -0.61 -12.04 3.86
N GLN A 61 -1.54 -12.60 4.63
CA GLN A 61 -2.61 -11.84 5.25
C GLN A 61 -2.11 -10.87 6.33
N GLY A 62 -1.17 -11.31 7.17
CA GLY A 62 -0.55 -10.45 8.19
C GLY A 62 0.31 -9.34 7.57
N TRP A 63 0.95 -9.63 6.44
CA TRP A 63 1.79 -8.68 5.74
C TRP A 63 1.00 -7.55 5.07
N ASP A 64 -0.10 -7.84 4.39
CA ASP A 64 -0.85 -6.79 3.66
C ASP A 64 -1.26 -5.65 4.60
N VAL A 65 -1.79 -6.01 5.78
CA VAL A 65 -2.21 -5.04 6.80
C VAL A 65 -1.01 -4.36 7.45
N SER A 66 0.03 -5.11 7.86
CA SER A 66 1.20 -4.52 8.54
C SER A 66 2.04 -3.64 7.61
N GLY A 67 2.19 -4.04 6.34
CA GLY A 67 2.86 -3.27 5.29
C GLY A 67 2.12 -1.98 4.95
N MET A 68 0.79 -2.00 4.85
CA MET A 68 -0.03 -0.79 4.70
C MET A 68 0.11 0.15 5.91
N LEU A 69 0.07 -0.39 7.13
CA LEU A 69 0.21 0.40 8.36
C LEU A 69 1.59 1.05 8.47
N PHE A 70 2.64 0.27 8.21
CA PHE A 70 4.02 0.75 8.22
C PHE A 70 4.24 1.81 7.14
N TYR A 71 3.78 1.58 5.91
CA TYR A 71 3.85 2.57 4.85
C TYR A 71 3.08 3.85 5.21
N SER A 72 1.87 3.73 5.76
CA SER A 72 1.04 4.87 6.17
C SER A 72 1.70 5.68 7.28
N PHE A 73 2.26 5.02 8.29
CA PHE A 73 2.95 5.66 9.40
C PHE A 73 4.10 6.54 8.90
N PHE A 74 5.00 6.01 8.07
CA PHE A 74 6.14 6.77 7.56
C PHE A 74 5.75 7.81 6.51
N THR A 75 4.79 7.50 5.62
CA THR A 75 4.39 8.42 4.55
C THR A 75 3.60 9.62 5.05
N PHE A 76 2.80 9.49 6.11
CA PHE A 76 1.99 10.61 6.62
C PHE A 76 2.65 11.35 7.80
N LEU A 77 3.47 10.70 8.63
CA LEU A 77 4.14 11.37 9.76
C LEU A 77 5.53 11.96 9.40
N ILE A 78 6.31 11.29 8.53
CA ILE A 78 7.74 11.63 8.30
C ILE A 78 7.99 12.29 6.93
N SER A 79 7.09 12.14 5.96
CA SER A 79 7.22 12.71 4.59
C SER A 79 7.40 14.23 4.53
N LYS A 80 7.13 14.98 5.61
CA LYS A 80 7.28 16.45 5.61
C LYS A 80 8.76 16.89 5.56
N ILE A 81 9.71 15.99 5.82
CA ILE A 81 11.14 16.29 5.97
C ILE A 81 12.00 15.83 4.77
N PHE A 82 11.64 14.75 4.05
CA PHE A 82 12.51 14.17 3.01
C PHE A 82 11.71 13.54 1.84
N SER A 83 11.79 14.13 0.65
CA SER A 83 11.15 13.60 -0.59
C SER A 83 11.80 12.28 -1.08
N ASN A 84 13.10 12.08 -0.83
CA ASN A 84 13.84 10.87 -1.23
C ASN A 84 13.51 9.63 -0.38
N PHE A 85 12.78 9.78 0.73
CA PHE A 85 12.45 8.67 1.63
C PHE A 85 11.47 7.66 1.01
N PHE A 86 10.77 8.05 -0.06
CA PHE A 86 9.75 7.23 -0.70
C PHE A 86 10.30 5.97 -1.37
N LEU A 87 11.49 6.06 -1.98
CA LEU A 87 12.15 4.91 -2.61
C LEU A 87 12.83 4.01 -1.56
N ILE A 88 13.39 4.63 -0.51
CA ILE A 88 14.05 3.93 0.59
C ILE A 88 13.02 3.13 1.40
N GLN A 89 11.84 3.69 1.65
CA GLN A 89 10.73 3.01 2.34
C GLN A 89 10.22 1.80 1.57
N LYS A 90 10.11 1.92 0.24
CA LYS A 90 9.74 0.80 -0.64
C LYS A 90 10.74 -0.34 -0.55
N GLY A 91 12.04 -0.02 -0.56
CA GLY A 91 13.11 -0.99 -0.36
C GLY A 91 13.07 -1.65 1.02
N ILE A 92 12.89 -0.87 2.09
CA ILE A 92 12.81 -1.37 3.47
C ILE A 92 11.62 -2.32 3.65
N CYS A 93 10.45 -2.00 3.11
CA CYS A 93 9.28 -2.88 3.13
C CYS A 93 9.59 -4.22 2.45
N ILE A 94 10.25 -4.23 1.30
CA ILE A 94 10.56 -5.48 0.59
C ILE A 94 11.61 -6.30 1.36
N ILE A 95 12.67 -5.66 1.85
CA ILE A 95 13.73 -6.34 2.62
C ILE A 95 13.18 -6.95 3.91
N SER A 96 12.22 -6.30 4.58
CA SER A 96 11.59 -6.89 5.78
C SER A 96 10.66 -8.06 5.44
N MET A 97 10.14 -8.19 4.22
CA MET A 97 9.42 -9.39 3.77
C MET A 97 10.34 -10.60 3.58
N ASP A 98 11.52 -10.38 3.02
CA ASP A 98 12.52 -11.43 2.82
C ASP A 98 13.03 -11.94 4.19
N ILE A 99 13.20 -11.05 5.17
CA ILE A 99 13.60 -11.43 6.53
C ILE A 99 12.48 -12.16 7.28
N LEU A 100 11.23 -11.71 7.16
CA LEU A 100 10.11 -12.34 7.84
C LEU A 100 9.82 -13.73 7.28
N SER A 101 9.93 -13.92 5.96
CA SER A 101 9.82 -15.23 5.33
C SER A 101 10.97 -16.18 5.68
N ALA A 102 12.16 -15.67 5.99
CA ALA A 102 13.26 -16.48 6.51
C ALA A 102 13.05 -16.95 7.97
N PHE A 103 12.22 -16.25 8.76
CA PHE A 103 11.97 -16.56 10.18
C PHE A 103 10.83 -17.56 10.41
N PHE A 104 9.99 -17.78 9.39
CA PHE A 104 8.94 -18.79 9.40
C PHE A 104 9.28 -19.89 8.40
N PRO A 105 10.05 -20.93 8.80
CA PRO A 105 10.18 -22.10 7.96
C PRO A 105 8.79 -22.71 7.76
N GLN A 106 8.54 -23.09 6.50
CA GLN A 106 7.34 -23.71 5.93
C GLN A 106 6.65 -24.66 6.92
#